data_AF-A0A1V9X8N3-F1
#
_entry.id   AF-A0A1V9X8N3-F1
#
_cell.length_a   1.000
_cell.length_b   1.000
_cell.length_c   1.000
_cell.angle_alpha   90.00
_cell.angle_beta   90.00
_cell.angle_gamma   90.00
#
_symmetry.space_group_name_H-M   'P 1'
#
loop_
_entity.id
_entity.type
_entity.pdbx_description
1 polymer ?
#
loop_
_entity_poly.entity_id
_entity_poly.type
_entity_poly.pdbx_seq_one_letter_code
_entity_poly.pdbx_strand_id
1 'polypeptide(L)'
;MYCVQWGLLLLASALCDTLASHCKVTVIPPRRSYRYFRLELDHVQCFNPGRVEGVTECRGGCESRSGYSPENKTLIIRDCWCCIPAGEPDEIEVAFECRDGRRFMHKVGIPRQCECRSCDIFDDVITEIPIAV
;
A
#
# COMPACT_ATOMS: atom_id res chain seq x y z
N MET A 1 0.65 4.67 23.65
CA MET A 1 -0.47 5.20 24.46
C MET A 1 -0.81 4.13 25.48
N TYR A 2 -0.54 4.40 26.76
CA TYR A 2 -0.65 3.44 27.85
C TYR A 2 -2.11 3.36 28.32
N CYS A 3 -2.66 2.15 28.44
CA CYS A 3 -3.85 1.91 29.24
C CYS A 3 -3.39 1.27 30.56
N VAL A 4 -3.26 2.09 31.59
CA VAL A 4 -3.27 1.66 32.99
C VAL A 4 -4.51 2.31 33.60
N GLN A 5 -5.46 1.53 34.11
CA GLN A 5 -5.93 1.64 35.49
C GLN A 5 -6.86 0.47 35.87
N TRP A 6 -6.34 -0.37 36.76
CA TRP A 6 -6.96 -0.98 37.93
C TRP A 6 -8.49 -1.20 37.99
N GLY A 7 -8.85 -2.49 38.12
CA GLY A 7 -9.81 -2.91 39.14
C GLY A 7 -11.24 -3.12 38.68
N LEU A 8 -11.51 -4.22 37.98
CA LEU A 8 -12.65 -5.13 38.22
C LEU A 8 -12.53 -6.32 37.26
N LEU A 9 -12.28 -7.47 37.85
CA LEU A 9 -12.04 -8.75 37.21
C LEU A 9 -13.37 -9.38 36.77
N LEU A 10 -13.34 -9.97 35.57
CA LEU A 10 -14.22 -11.00 35.00
C LEU A 10 -15.39 -10.47 34.12
N LEU A 11 -15.29 -10.79 32.81
CA LEU A 11 -16.26 -10.60 31.71
C LEU A 11 -16.09 -9.39 30.77
N ALA A 12 -14.86 -8.96 30.46
CA ALA A 12 -14.62 -8.07 29.31
C ALA A 12 -13.43 -8.48 28.42
N SER A 13 -12.98 -9.74 28.51
CA SER A 13 -11.85 -10.27 27.75
C SER A 13 -12.30 -11.03 26.50
N ALA A 14 -13.00 -10.37 25.58
CA ALA A 14 -13.30 -10.98 24.27
C ALA A 14 -13.57 -10.00 23.13
N LEU A 15 -13.47 -8.68 23.33
CA LEU A 15 -13.64 -7.71 22.24
C LEU A 15 -12.39 -6.83 22.15
N CYS A 16 -11.25 -7.49 22.00
CA CYS A 16 -10.17 -6.90 21.23
C CYS A 16 -10.33 -7.46 19.80
N ASP A 17 -11.51 -7.24 19.21
CA ASP A 17 -11.63 -7.34 17.76
C ASP A 17 -10.71 -6.27 17.23
N THR A 18 -9.54 -6.72 16.79
CA THR A 18 -8.69 -5.94 15.91
C THR A 18 -9.60 -5.40 14.82
N LEU A 19 -9.86 -4.10 14.83
CA LEU A 19 -10.32 -3.36 13.68
C LEU A 19 -9.22 -3.45 12.61
N ALA A 20 -9.01 -4.65 12.07
CA ALA A 20 -8.27 -4.86 10.85
C ALA A 20 -9.09 -4.10 9.81
N SER A 21 -8.60 -2.93 9.42
CA SER A 21 -9.25 -2.14 8.38
C SER A 21 -9.35 -3.00 7.13
N HIS A 22 -10.56 -3.35 6.70
CA HIS A 22 -10.73 -4.11 5.46
C HIS A 22 -10.04 -3.39 4.29
N CYS A 23 -9.43 -4.18 3.39
CA CYS A 23 -8.79 -3.67 2.18
C CYS A 23 -9.72 -2.75 1.39
N LYS A 24 -9.29 -1.51 1.16
CA LYS A 24 -10.09 -0.50 0.45
C LYS A 24 -9.23 0.59 -0.18
N VAL A 25 -9.81 1.26 -1.17
CA VAL A 25 -9.26 2.50 -1.71
C VAL A 25 -9.34 3.59 -0.64
N THR A 26 -8.23 4.29 -0.45
CA THR A 26 -8.13 5.41 0.50
C THR A 26 -7.57 6.63 -0.22
N VAL A 27 -8.27 7.75 -0.08
CA VAL A 27 -7.79 9.05 -0.58
C VAL A 27 -6.65 9.54 0.29
N ILE A 28 -5.56 9.95 -0.34
CA ILE A 28 -4.40 10.55 0.32
C ILE A 28 -4.64 12.05 0.48
N PRO A 29 -4.61 12.58 1.72
CA PRO A 29 -4.74 14.01 1.93
C PRO A 29 -3.66 14.76 1.14
N PRO A 30 -3.96 15.89 0.48
CA PRO A 30 -2.98 16.61 -0.35
C PRO A 30 -1.72 17.00 0.41
N ARG A 31 -1.83 17.28 1.71
CA ARG A 31 -0.67 17.58 2.58
C ARG A 31 0.32 16.43 2.71
N ARG A 32 -0.12 15.19 2.51
CA ARG A 32 0.68 13.95 2.56
C ARG A 32 1.20 13.51 1.18
N SER A 33 0.82 14.21 0.11
CA SER A 33 1.22 13.86 -1.26
C SER A 33 2.53 14.53 -1.70
N TYR A 34 3.18 15.34 -0.87
CA TYR A 34 4.45 16.00 -1.25
C TYR A 34 5.57 14.95 -1.44
N ARG A 35 6.24 14.96 -2.61
CA ARG A 35 7.23 13.95 -3.01
C ARG A 35 6.73 12.50 -2.90
N TYR A 36 5.42 12.32 -3.04
CA TYR A 36 4.79 11.01 -2.98
C TYR A 36 5.11 10.19 -4.23
N PHE A 37 5.06 10.81 -5.41
CA PHE A 37 5.43 10.18 -6.66
C PHE A 37 6.94 10.33 -6.90
N ARG A 38 7.56 9.24 -7.36
CA ARG A 38 8.98 9.19 -7.73
C ARG A 38 9.12 8.49 -9.08
N LEU A 39 9.90 9.09 -9.95
CA LEU A 39 10.33 8.51 -11.22
C LEU A 39 11.85 8.60 -11.35
N GLU A 40 12.45 7.72 -12.15
CA GLU A 40 13.85 7.80 -12.53
C GLU A 40 13.93 7.93 -14.05
N LEU A 41 14.49 9.04 -14.53
CA LEU A 41 14.69 9.32 -15.95
C LEU A 41 16.17 9.57 -16.20
N ASP A 42 16.79 8.78 -17.06
CA ASP A 42 18.23 8.89 -17.39
C ASP A 42 19.13 8.89 -16.13
N HIS A 43 18.83 8.01 -15.16
CA HIS A 43 19.49 7.96 -13.84
C HIS A 43 19.30 9.20 -12.95
N VAL A 44 18.38 10.10 -13.30
CA VAL A 44 18.01 11.27 -12.50
C VAL A 44 16.68 11.02 -11.80
N GLN A 45 16.68 11.20 -10.47
CA GLN A 45 15.46 11.10 -9.67
C GLN A 45 14.59 12.35 -9.84
N CYS A 46 13.32 12.13 -10.13
CA CYS A 46 12.30 13.16 -10.26
C CYS A 46 11.16 12.90 -9.29
N PHE A 47 10.62 13.98 -8.71
CA PHE A 47 9.54 13.91 -7.72
C PHE A 47 8.50 14.97 -8.01
N ASN A 48 7.29 14.79 -7.51
CA ASN A 48 6.32 15.88 -7.54
C ASN A 48 6.75 17.00 -6.55
N PRO A 49 6.90 18.26 -7.01
CA PRO A 49 7.46 19.34 -6.19
C PRO A 49 6.44 19.94 -5.22
N GLY A 50 5.17 19.61 -5.36
CA GLY A 50 4.07 20.17 -4.59
C GLY A 50 3.04 19.13 -4.18
N ARG A 51 1.94 19.59 -3.62
CA ARG A 51 0.79 18.75 -3.29
C ARG A 51 0.08 18.34 -4.58
N VAL A 52 -0.45 17.13 -4.60
CA VAL A 52 -1.25 16.55 -5.68
C VAL A 52 -2.62 16.22 -5.12
N GLU A 53 -3.66 16.69 -5.80
CA GLU A 53 -5.05 16.41 -5.46
C GLU A 53 -5.48 15.07 -6.07
N GLY A 54 -6.48 14.43 -5.47
CA GLY A 54 -7.09 13.21 -6.04
C GLY A 54 -6.24 11.94 -5.96
N VAL A 55 -5.11 11.95 -5.26
CA VAL A 55 -4.28 10.74 -5.06
C VAL A 55 -5.04 9.70 -4.23
N THR A 56 -5.11 8.47 -4.71
CA THR A 56 -5.64 7.32 -3.98
C THR A 56 -4.60 6.22 -3.83
N GLU A 57 -4.74 5.38 -2.80
CA GLU A 57 -3.95 4.15 -2.66
C GLU A 57 -4.78 3.04 -1.99
N CYS A 58 -4.36 1.79 -2.14
CA CYS A 58 -4.96 0.67 -1.43
C CYS A 58 -4.40 0.59 0.00
N ARG A 59 -5.29 0.66 1.00
CA ARG A 59 -4.95 0.48 2.43
C ARG A 59 -5.89 -0.50 3.09
N GLY A 60 -5.33 -1.31 3.98
CA GLY A 60 -6.07 -2.23 4.82
C GLY A 60 -5.28 -3.51 5.08
N GLY A 61 -5.90 -4.39 5.84
CA GLY A 61 -5.46 -5.77 6.03
C GLY A 61 -6.29 -6.73 5.19
N CYS A 62 -5.68 -7.88 4.92
CA CYS A 62 -6.31 -9.06 4.35
C CYS A 62 -6.06 -10.24 5.28
N GLU A 63 -6.96 -11.21 5.29
CA GLU A 63 -6.78 -12.41 6.11
C GLU A 63 -5.58 -13.20 5.61
N SER A 64 -4.61 -13.42 6.50
CA SER A 64 -3.43 -14.24 6.21
C SER A 64 -3.32 -15.35 7.24
N ARG A 65 -2.86 -16.53 6.82
CA ARG A 65 -2.75 -17.72 7.67
C ARG A 65 -1.34 -18.26 7.59
N SER A 66 -0.83 -18.71 8.75
CA SER A 66 0.39 -19.49 8.79
C SER A 66 0.20 -20.71 9.69
N GLY A 67 0.78 -21.84 9.31
CA GLY A 67 0.64 -23.10 10.04
C GLY A 67 1.79 -24.06 9.79
N TYR A 68 2.09 -24.91 10.76
CA TYR A 68 3.11 -25.96 10.64
C TYR A 68 2.45 -27.26 10.14
N SER A 69 2.99 -27.85 9.06
CA SER A 69 2.56 -29.18 8.62
C SER A 69 3.51 -30.27 9.15
N PRO A 70 3.06 -31.14 10.07
CA PRO A 70 3.88 -32.21 10.64
C PRO A 70 4.21 -33.32 9.63
N GLU A 71 3.42 -33.48 8.57
CA GLU A 71 3.65 -34.49 7.52
C GLU A 71 4.90 -34.21 6.70
N ASN A 72 5.16 -32.93 6.41
CA ASN A 72 6.30 -32.51 5.59
C ASN A 72 7.51 -32.02 6.40
N LYS A 73 7.44 -32.05 7.75
CA LYS A 73 8.48 -31.67 8.74
C LYS A 73 9.15 -30.28 8.58
N THR A 74 8.88 -29.55 7.50
CA THR A 74 9.51 -28.29 7.12
C THR A 74 8.55 -27.28 6.49
N LEU A 75 7.38 -27.72 5.98
CA LEU A 75 6.46 -26.82 5.30
C LEU A 75 5.64 -26.02 6.32
N ILE A 76 6.01 -24.75 6.49
CA ILE A 76 5.10 -23.74 7.03
C ILE A 76 4.16 -23.39 5.88
N ILE A 77 2.89 -23.77 5.96
CA ILE A 77 1.88 -23.27 5.02
C ILE A 77 1.77 -21.77 5.32
N ARG A 78 2.19 -20.93 4.38
CA ARG A 78 2.05 -19.48 4.45
C ARG A 78 1.08 -19.08 3.35
N ASP A 79 -0.12 -18.70 3.76
CA ASP A 79 -1.14 -18.16 2.86
C ASP A 79 -1.25 -16.67 3.18
N CYS A 80 -0.44 -15.87 2.49
CA CYS A 80 -0.34 -14.43 2.71
C CYS A 80 -1.22 -13.72 1.69
N TRP A 81 -2.15 -12.89 2.16
CA TRP A 81 -2.99 -12.06 1.31
C TRP A 81 -2.67 -10.58 1.53
N CYS A 82 -2.58 -9.85 0.42
CA CYS A 82 -2.18 -8.45 0.36
C CYS A 82 -3.32 -7.61 -0.21
N CYS A 83 -3.46 -6.38 0.31
CA CYS A 83 -4.40 -5.40 -0.22
C CYS A 83 -3.78 -4.67 -1.41
N ILE A 84 -4.24 -4.96 -2.62
CA ILE A 84 -3.60 -4.49 -3.85
C ILE A 84 -4.59 -3.82 -4.80
N PRO A 85 -4.12 -2.98 -5.75
CA PRO A 85 -4.94 -2.44 -6.82
C PRO A 85 -5.61 -3.53 -7.66
N ALA A 86 -6.87 -3.30 -8.03
CA ALA A 86 -7.68 -4.17 -8.86
C ALA A 86 -8.34 -3.39 -10.01
N GLY A 87 -8.58 -4.07 -11.12
CA GLY A 87 -9.24 -3.48 -12.29
C GLY A 87 -8.41 -2.43 -13.03
N GLU A 88 -9.06 -1.65 -13.88
CA GLU A 88 -8.43 -0.56 -14.62
C GLU A 88 -8.16 0.64 -13.69
N PRO A 89 -6.94 1.19 -13.68
CA PRO A 89 -6.61 2.37 -12.88
C PRO A 89 -7.26 3.63 -13.44
N ASP A 90 -7.55 4.59 -12.57
CA ASP A 90 -7.81 5.97 -13.00
C ASP A 90 -6.46 6.67 -13.26
N GLU A 91 -6.46 7.73 -14.07
CA GLU A 91 -5.25 8.53 -14.34
C GLU A 91 -5.37 9.92 -13.74
N ILE A 92 -4.28 10.42 -13.14
CA ILE A 92 -4.15 11.82 -12.73
C ILE A 92 -2.90 12.43 -13.36
N GLU A 93 -2.96 13.73 -13.68
CA GLU A 93 -1.83 14.46 -14.20
C GLU A 93 -0.99 15.05 -13.05
N VAL A 94 0.31 14.75 -13.06
CA VAL A 94 1.24 15.13 -11.98
C VAL A 94 2.42 15.89 -12.56
N ALA A 95 2.72 17.05 -11.97
CA ALA A 95 3.95 17.78 -12.26
C ALA A 95 5.14 17.10 -11.57
N PHE A 96 6.23 16.89 -12.30
CA PHE A 96 7.51 16.39 -11.79
C PHE A 96 8.61 17.43 -11.90
N GLU A 97 9.53 17.39 -10.95
CA GLU A 97 10.78 18.15 -10.93
C GLU A 97 11.93 17.19 -10.61
N CYS A 98 12.93 17.19 -11.50
CA CYS A 98 14.12 16.37 -11.41
C CYS A 98 15.26 17.11 -10.72
N ARG A 99 16.23 16.36 -10.18
CA ARG A 99 17.43 16.95 -9.54
C ARG A 99 18.29 17.80 -10.50
N ASP A 100 18.20 17.55 -11.80
CA ASP A 100 18.89 18.32 -12.84
C ASP A 100 18.13 19.61 -13.26
N GLY A 101 16.97 19.88 -12.65
CA GLY A 101 16.15 21.05 -12.93
C GLY A 101 15.11 20.84 -14.05
N ARG A 102 15.07 19.68 -14.72
CA ARG A 102 14.00 19.35 -15.67
C ARG A 102 12.65 19.34 -14.96
N ARG A 103 11.62 19.86 -15.64
CA ARG A 103 10.23 19.86 -15.17
C ARG A 103 9.31 19.41 -16.30
N PHE A 104 8.36 18.54 -15.99
CA PHE A 104 7.40 18.03 -16.96
C PHE A 104 6.10 17.58 -16.28
N MET A 105 5.04 17.43 -17.05
CA MET A 105 3.78 16.81 -16.61
C MET A 105 3.79 15.35 -17.05
N HIS A 106 3.26 14.46 -16.21
CA HIS A 106 3.14 13.04 -16.52
C HIS A 106 1.85 12.49 -15.94
N LYS A 107 1.21 11.59 -16.67
CA LYS A 107 0.01 10.88 -16.19
C LYS A 107 0.44 9.70 -15.34
N VAL A 108 -0.12 9.60 -14.14
CA VAL A 108 0.16 8.51 -13.21
C VAL A 108 -1.13 7.76 -12.93
N GLY A 109 -1.06 6.42 -12.98
CA GLY A 109 -2.17 5.54 -12.60
C GLY A 109 -2.38 5.53 -11.09
N ILE A 110 -3.63 5.62 -10.67
CA ILE A 110 -4.07 5.50 -9.27
C ILE A 110 -5.17 4.43 -9.16
N PRO A 111 -5.25 3.69 -8.04
CA PRO A 111 -6.23 2.62 -7.90
C PRO A 111 -7.65 3.16 -7.75
N ARG A 112 -8.55 2.62 -8.56
CA ARG A 112 -10.01 2.82 -8.44
C ARG A 112 -10.67 1.75 -7.58
N GLN A 113 -10.07 0.57 -7.51
CA GLN A 113 -10.55 -0.57 -6.73
C GLN A 113 -9.37 -1.24 -6.05
N CYS A 114 -9.64 -1.90 -4.93
CA CYS A 114 -8.66 -2.69 -4.21
C CYS A 114 -9.28 -4.04 -3.86
N GLU A 115 -8.47 -5.08 -3.86
CA GLU A 115 -8.90 -6.42 -3.48
C GLU A 115 -7.81 -7.12 -2.67
N CYS A 116 -8.22 -8.13 -1.90
CA CYS A 116 -7.28 -9.04 -1.28
C CYS A 116 -6.90 -10.12 -2.30
N ARG A 117 -5.61 -10.23 -2.60
CA ARG A 117 -5.04 -11.30 -3.43
C ARG A 117 -3.81 -11.90 -2.77
N SER A 118 -3.41 -13.11 -3.19
CA SER A 118 -2.16 -13.71 -2.71
C SER A 118 -1.00 -12.72 -2.92
N CYS A 119 -0.20 -12.55 -1.87
CA CYS A 119 1.01 -11.74 -1.90
C CYS A 119 2.12 -12.37 -2.76
N ASP A 120 1.99 -13.63 -3.18
CA ASP A 120 3.02 -14.33 -3.97
C ASP A 120 3.30 -13.62 -5.30
N ILE A 121 2.37 -12.78 -5.77
CA ILE A 121 2.59 -11.86 -6.89
C ILE A 121 3.76 -10.89 -6.66
N PHE A 122 4.17 -10.65 -5.41
CA PHE A 122 5.26 -9.72 -5.06
C PHE A 122 6.61 -10.41 -4.91
N ASP A 123 6.67 -11.75 -4.89
CA ASP A 123 7.95 -12.47 -4.87
C ASP A 123 8.72 -12.33 -6.20
N ASP A 124 8.01 -12.02 -7.30
CA ASP A 124 8.58 -11.71 -8.62
C ASP A 124 8.53 -10.22 -9.01
N VAL A 125 7.93 -9.35 -8.17
CA VAL A 125 7.86 -7.91 -8.47
C VAL A 125 9.10 -7.22 -7.92
N ILE A 126 10.13 -7.18 -8.75
CA ILE A 126 11.00 -6.00 -8.80
C ILE A 126 10.02 -4.83 -9.01
N THR A 127 9.89 -3.95 -8.01
CA THR A 127 9.05 -2.75 -8.08
C THR A 127 9.66 -1.76 -9.07
N GLU A 128 9.68 -2.11 -10.35
CA GLU A 128 9.73 -1.18 -11.45
C GLU A 128 8.29 -0.69 -11.61
N ILE A 129 8.01 0.43 -10.95
CA ILE A 129 6.93 1.33 -11.37
C ILE A 129 7.10 1.48 -12.89
N PRO A 130 6.08 1.19 -13.72
CA PRO A 130 6.24 1.16 -15.16
C PRO A 130 6.82 2.49 -15.64
N ILE A 131 8.06 2.44 -16.12
CA ILE A 131 8.64 3.52 -16.92
C ILE A 131 7.96 3.37 -18.28
N ALA A 132 7.02 4.27 -18.58
CA ALA A 132 6.45 4.34 -19.92
C ALA A 132 7.58 4.67 -20.91
N VAL A 133 7.80 3.78 -21.89
CA VAL A 133 8.68 3.98 -23.05
C VAL A 133 8.08 5.03 -23.99
#